data_AF-A0AAD1Q299-F1
#
_entry.id   AF-A0AAD1Q299-F1
#
_cell.length_a   1.000
_cell.length_b   1.000
_cell.length_c   1.000
_cell.angle_alpha   90.00
_cell.angle_beta   90.00
_cell.angle_gamma   90.00
#
_symmetry.space_group_name_H-M   'P 1'
#
loop_
_entity.id
_entity.type
_entity.pdbx_description
1 polymer ?
#
loop_
_entity_poly.entity_id
_entity_poly.type
_entity_poly.pdbx_seq_one_letter_code
_entity_poly.pdbx_strand_id
1 'polypeptide(L)'
;MTHPLIAHFQLLARYNALANQRIYSACAELTDAERKQIRPAFFKSIHNTLNHIMVGDRLWMNRFSCDEMTSTGLDTILYEDFDQLWQNRQIEDTKIEDFFQHLDEIKFD
;
A
#
# COMPACT_ATOMS: atom_id res chain seq x y z
N MET A 1 -21.27 -10.78 18.13
CA MET A 1 -20.53 -9.51 18.27
C MET A 1 -19.23 -9.73 17.52
N THR A 2 -18.90 -8.90 16.53
CA THR A 2 -17.63 -9.03 15.79
C THR A 2 -16.45 -9.02 16.75
N HIS A 3 -15.55 -10.00 16.63
CA HIS A 3 -14.34 -10.12 17.44
C HIS A 3 -13.57 -8.77 17.50
N PRO A 4 -13.10 -8.33 18.68
CA PRO A 4 -12.48 -7.00 18.84
C PRO A 4 -11.30 -6.73 17.88
N LEU A 5 -10.55 -7.78 17.51
CA LEU A 5 -9.45 -7.66 16.54
C LEU A 5 -9.94 -7.39 15.11
N ILE A 6 -11.08 -7.95 14.69
CA ILE A 6 -11.62 -7.72 13.35
C ILE A 6 -11.97 -6.24 13.17
N ALA A 7 -12.70 -5.67 14.14
CA ALA A 7 -13.04 -4.25 14.13
C ALA A 7 -11.77 -3.35 14.14
N HIS A 8 -10.72 -3.79 14.84
CA HIS A 8 -9.44 -3.09 14.85
C HIS A 8 -8.76 -3.11 13.47
N PHE A 9 -8.70 -4.27 12.79
CA PHE A 9 -8.11 -4.35 11.46
C PHE A 9 -8.90 -3.55 10.41
N GLN A 10 -10.23 -3.57 10.49
CA GLN A 10 -11.09 -2.72 9.65
C GLN A 10 -10.85 -1.23 9.87
N LEU A 11 -10.56 -0.81 11.11
CA LEU A 11 -10.16 0.57 11.39
C LEU A 11 -8.77 0.87 10.79
N LEU A 12 -7.81 -0.03 10.93
CA LEU A 12 -6.46 0.15 10.39
C LEU A 12 -6.45 0.19 8.86
N ALA A 13 -7.28 -0.61 8.18
CA ALA A 13 -7.42 -0.57 6.72
C ALA A 13 -7.93 0.79 6.23
N ARG A 14 -8.99 1.32 6.86
CA ARG A 14 -9.52 2.67 6.56
C ARG A 14 -8.51 3.78 6.87
N TYR A 15 -7.80 3.64 7.98
CA TYR A 15 -6.74 4.57 8.34
C TYR A 15 -5.61 4.56 7.29
N ASN A 16 -5.21 3.39 6.81
CA ASN A 16 -4.20 3.24 5.77
C ASN A 16 -4.62 3.99 4.50
N ALA A 17 -5.83 3.75 3.99
CA ALA A 17 -6.36 4.45 2.81
C ALA A 17 -6.31 5.99 2.97
N LEU A 18 -6.74 6.52 4.13
CA LEU A 18 -6.68 7.95 4.42
C LEU A 18 -5.24 8.48 4.51
N ALA A 19 -4.34 7.73 5.15
CA ALA A 19 -2.94 8.11 5.26
C ALA A 19 -2.28 8.19 3.88
N ASN A 20 -2.53 7.20 3.01
CA ASN A 20 -2.03 7.19 1.65
C ASN A 20 -2.60 8.32 0.83
N GLN A 21 -3.91 8.59 0.90
CA GLN A 21 -4.51 9.74 0.22
C GLN A 21 -3.78 11.05 0.59
N ARG A 22 -3.51 11.26 1.89
CA ARG A 22 -2.81 12.47 2.37
C ARG A 22 -1.36 12.54 1.85
N ILE A 23 -0.62 11.43 1.94
CA ILE A 23 0.77 11.36 1.48
C ILE A 23 0.85 11.60 -0.04
N TYR A 24 0.01 10.94 -0.82
CA TYR A 24 0.00 11.08 -2.28
C TYR A 24 -0.44 12.48 -2.71
N SER A 25 -1.43 13.08 -2.04
CA SER A 25 -1.84 14.47 -2.30
C SER A 25 -0.69 15.45 -2.06
N ALA A 26 0.05 15.30 -0.95
CA ALA A 26 1.23 16.13 -0.70
C ALA A 26 2.34 15.90 -1.73
N CYS A 27 2.53 14.66 -2.18
CA CYS A 27 3.49 14.36 -3.23
C CYS A 27 3.07 14.96 -4.58
N ALA A 28 1.78 15.08 -4.88
CA ALA A 28 1.28 15.66 -6.13
C ALA A 28 1.66 17.14 -6.31
N GLU A 29 1.99 17.84 -5.23
CA GLU A 29 2.51 19.21 -5.27
C GLU A 29 3.97 19.29 -5.76
N LEU A 30 4.69 18.16 -5.81
CA LEU A 30 6.05 18.07 -6.31
C LEU A 30 6.07 17.77 -7.81
N THR A 31 7.04 18.34 -8.51
CA THR A 31 7.37 17.94 -9.88
C THR A 31 7.90 16.50 -9.92
N ASP A 32 7.84 15.85 -11.08
CA ASP A 32 8.42 14.50 -11.27
C ASP A 32 9.91 14.46 -10.90
N ALA A 33 10.67 15.49 -11.33
CA ALA A 33 12.09 15.62 -11.02
C ALA A 33 12.34 15.71 -9.50
N GLU A 34 11.56 16.51 -8.77
CA GLU A 34 11.68 16.62 -7.32
C GLU A 34 11.30 15.30 -6.62
N ARG A 35 10.23 14.63 -7.06
CA ARG A 35 9.79 13.34 -6.49
C ARG A 35 10.86 12.25 -6.67
N LYS A 36 11.53 12.23 -7.81
CA LYS A 36 12.58 11.26 -8.18
C LYS A 36 14.00 11.66 -7.77
N GLN A 37 14.20 12.89 -7.28
CA GLN A 37 15.50 13.36 -6.81
C GLN A 37 16.10 12.41 -5.76
N ILE A 38 17.39 12.10 -5.95
CA ILE A 38 18.17 11.27 -5.02
C ILE A 38 18.34 11.98 -3.68
N ARG A 39 18.06 11.24 -2.61
CA ARG A 39 18.07 11.66 -1.21
C ARG A 39 18.73 10.56 -0.36
N PRO A 40 19.26 10.89 0.83
CA PRO A 40 19.83 9.92 1.77
C PRO A 40 18.73 9.11 2.50
N ALA A 41 17.78 8.56 1.74
CA ALA A 41 16.76 7.64 2.20
C ALA A 41 17.12 6.21 1.74
N PHE A 42 16.55 5.19 2.38
CA PHE A 42 16.83 3.78 2.04
C PHE A 42 16.55 3.48 0.56
N PHE A 43 15.36 3.87 0.07
CA PHE A 43 14.95 3.72 -1.33
C PHE A 43 15.43 4.85 -2.26
N LYS A 44 16.32 5.73 -1.79
CA LYS A 44 16.94 6.83 -2.54
C LYS A 44 16.03 7.97 -2.99
N SER A 45 14.73 7.79 -3.17
CA SER A 45 13.82 8.88 -3.55
C SER A 45 12.44 8.73 -2.92
N ILE A 46 11.64 9.80 -2.97
CA ILE A 46 10.24 9.76 -2.54
C ILE A 46 9.47 8.79 -3.44
N HIS A 47 9.66 8.89 -4.77
CA HIS A 47 9.01 8.03 -5.75
C HIS A 47 9.28 6.53 -5.51
N ASN A 48 10.54 6.18 -5.24
CA ASN A 48 10.93 4.80 -4.97
C ASN A 48 10.38 4.31 -3.62
N THR A 49 10.28 5.20 -2.64
CA THR A 49 9.67 4.87 -1.33
C THR A 49 8.18 4.58 -1.47
N LEU A 50 7.45 5.35 -2.28
CA LEU A 50 6.03 5.09 -2.58
C LEU A 50 5.84 3.74 -3.30
N ASN A 51 6.72 3.42 -4.26
CA ASN A 51 6.73 2.12 -4.92
C ASN A 51 7.02 0.98 -3.94
N HIS A 52 7.99 1.16 -3.02
CA HIS A 52 8.30 0.15 -2.00
C HIS A 52 7.10 -0.15 -1.11
N ILE A 53 6.36 0.87 -0.67
CA ILE A 53 5.17 0.67 0.16
C ILE A 53 4.13 -0.15 -0.61
N MET A 54 3.90 0.15 -1.89
CA MET A 54 3.01 -0.65 -2.75
C MET A 54 3.47 -2.11 -2.88
N VAL A 55 4.78 -2.35 -3.06
CA VAL A 55 5.34 -3.71 -3.08
C VAL A 55 5.04 -4.43 -1.75
N GLY A 56 5.26 -3.77 -0.62
CA GLY A 56 4.99 -4.31 0.71
C GLY A 56 3.54 -4.72 0.90
N ASP A 57 2.61 -3.83 0.54
CA ASP A 57 1.17 -4.07 0.63
C ASP A 57 0.76 -5.30 -0.21
N ARG A 58 1.18 -5.36 -1.48
CA ARG A 58 0.87 -6.50 -2.36
C ARG A 58 1.45 -7.82 -1.86
N LEU A 59 2.68 -7.81 -1.34
CA LEU A 59 3.31 -9.01 -0.78
C LEU A 59 2.52 -9.54 0.44
N TRP A 60 2.04 -8.65 1.31
CA TRP A 60 1.22 -9.06 2.45
C TRP A 60 -0.17 -9.56 2.02
N MET A 61 -0.83 -8.86 1.10
CA MET A 61 -2.15 -9.26 0.62
C MET A 61 -2.14 -10.60 -0.12
N ASN A 62 -1.10 -10.87 -0.91
CA ASN A 62 -0.91 -12.18 -1.55
C ASN A 62 -0.72 -13.29 -0.51
N ARG A 63 0.05 -13.04 0.57
CA ARG A 63 0.21 -14.00 1.67
C ARG A 63 -1.11 -14.27 2.38
N PHE A 64 -1.92 -13.25 2.61
CA PHE A 64 -3.22 -13.39 3.27
C PHE A 64 -4.25 -14.12 2.40
N SER A 65 -4.16 -14.00 1.08
CA SER A 65 -5.08 -14.63 0.13
C SER A 65 -4.63 -16.02 -0.33
N CYS A 66 -3.44 -16.48 0.11
CA CYS A 66 -2.81 -17.73 -0.32
C CYS A 66 -2.61 -17.86 -1.85
N ASP A 67 -2.48 -16.73 -2.54
CA ASP A 67 -2.22 -16.70 -3.99
C ASP A 67 -0.76 -17.01 -4.32
N GLU A 68 -0.49 -17.49 -5.54
CA GLU A 68 0.87 -17.74 -6.01
C GLU A 68 1.69 -16.45 -6.02
N MET A 69 2.80 -16.46 -5.25
CA MET A 69 3.67 -15.29 -5.11
C MET A 69 4.83 -15.36 -6.10
N THR A 70 4.88 -14.42 -7.04
CA THR A 70 6.14 -14.10 -7.71
C THR A 70 6.95 -13.19 -6.79
N SER A 71 8.06 -13.70 -6.24
CA SER A 71 8.96 -12.90 -5.41
C SER A 71 9.59 -11.80 -6.26
N THR A 72 9.32 -10.54 -5.92
CA THR A 72 9.98 -9.36 -6.48
C THR A 72 10.89 -8.71 -5.44
N GLY A 73 11.95 -8.02 -5.87
CA GLY A 73 12.79 -7.25 -4.95
C GLY A 73 11.97 -6.18 -4.21
N LEU A 74 12.28 -5.91 -2.94
CA LEU A 74 11.58 -4.88 -2.16
C LEU A 74 11.80 -3.46 -2.71
N ASP A 75 12.82 -3.27 -3.53
CA ASP A 75 13.18 -2.03 -4.22
C ASP A 75 12.63 -1.96 -5.66
N THR A 76 11.77 -2.89 -6.06
CA THR A 76 11.15 -2.90 -7.39
C THR A 76 10.34 -1.62 -7.63
N ILE A 77 10.57 -0.98 -8.78
CA ILE A 77 9.72 0.11 -9.27
C ILE A 77 8.58 -0.49 -10.07
N LEU A 78 7.40 -0.54 -9.49
CA LEU A 78 6.18 -1.05 -10.12
C LEU A 78 5.63 -0.07 -11.15
N TYR A 79 5.75 1.24 -10.87
CA TYR A 79 5.22 2.32 -11.67
C TYR A 79 6.22 3.48 -11.72
N GLU A 80 6.69 3.79 -12.93
CA GLU A 80 7.58 4.93 -13.21
C GLU A 80 6.81 6.27 -13.25
N ASP A 81 5.55 6.21 -13.69
CA ASP A 81 4.65 7.35 -13.75
C ASP A 81 3.91 7.53 -12.43
N PHE A 82 3.85 8.77 -11.93
CA PHE A 82 3.24 9.06 -10.62
C PHE A 82 1.72 8.93 -10.64
N ASP A 83 1.06 9.33 -11.73
CA ASP A 83 -0.40 9.26 -11.82
C ASP A 83 -0.84 7.81 -11.90
N GLN A 84 -0.10 6.97 -12.64
CA GLN A 84 -0.31 5.53 -12.66
C GLN A 84 -0.09 4.90 -11.27
N LEU A 85 0.98 5.30 -10.56
CA LEU A 85 1.24 4.83 -9.20
C LEU A 85 0.09 5.19 -8.26
N TRP A 86 -0.41 6.43 -8.31
CA TRP A 86 -1.50 6.90 -7.46
C TRP A 86 -2.83 6.21 -7.76
N GLN A 87 -3.19 6.08 -9.04
CA GLN A 87 -4.40 5.34 -9.42
C GLN A 87 -4.36 3.90 -8.91
N ASN A 88 -3.22 3.22 -9.07
CA ASN A 88 -3.06 1.87 -8.56
C ASN A 88 -3.04 1.82 -7.03
N ARG A 89 -2.56 2.87 -6.36
CA ARG A 89 -2.62 2.98 -4.90
C ARG A 89 -4.07 2.97 -4.40
N GLN A 90 -4.94 3.74 -5.03
CA GLN A 90 -6.36 3.79 -4.66
C GLN A 90 -7.06 2.44 -4.88
N ILE A 91 -6.71 1.75 -5.97
CA ILE A 91 -7.20 0.38 -6.24
C ILE A 91 -6.72 -0.58 -5.15
N GLU A 92 -5.44 -0.52 -4.78
CA GLU A 92 -4.87 -1.38 -3.74
C GLU A 92 -5.47 -1.10 -2.35
N ASP A 93 -5.66 0.17 -2.00
CA ASP A 93 -6.34 0.57 -0.76
C ASP A 93 -7.77 0.00 -0.68
N THR A 94 -8.52 0.07 -1.79
CA THR A 94 -9.87 -0.52 -1.86
C THR A 94 -9.83 -2.03 -1.65
N LYS A 95 -8.88 -2.73 -2.27
CA LYS A 95 -8.72 -4.19 -2.08
C LYS A 95 -8.38 -4.56 -0.63
N ILE A 96 -7.52 -3.77 0.02
CA ILE A 96 -7.15 -3.97 1.43
C ILE A 96 -8.38 -3.75 2.32
N GLU A 97 -9.11 -2.66 2.12
CA GLU A 97 -10.35 -2.40 2.87
C GLU A 97 -11.38 -3.52 2.69
N ASP A 98 -11.62 -3.94 1.44
CA ASP A 98 -12.54 -5.03 1.12
C ASP A 98 -12.12 -6.35 1.78
N PHE A 99 -10.84 -6.68 1.78
CA PHE A 99 -10.33 -7.89 2.44
C PHE A 99 -10.65 -7.88 3.93
N PHE A 100 -10.32 -6.80 4.65
CA PHE A 100 -10.57 -6.72 6.09
C PHE A 100 -12.05 -6.55 6.43
N GLN A 101 -12.86 -6.03 5.51
CA GLN A 101 -14.31 -5.95 5.67
C GLN A 101 -14.98 -7.34 5.64
N HIS A 102 -14.43 -8.28 4.86
CA HIS A 102 -14.95 -9.64 4.72
C HIS A 102 -14.19 -10.69 5.54
N LEU A 103 -13.39 -10.25 6.51
CA LEU A 103 -12.63 -11.13 7.39
C LEU A 103 -13.55 -11.84 8.39
N ASP A 104 -13.46 -13.17 8.48
CA ASP A 104 -14.28 -14.03 9.34
C ASP A 104 -13.56 -14.45 10.63
N GLU A 105 -14.34 -14.69 11.69
CA GLU A 105 -13.83 -15.03 13.03
C GLU A 105 -13.08 -16.37 13.06
N ILE A 106 -13.42 -17.29 12.16
CA ILE A 106 -12.86 -18.65 12.07
C ILE A 106 -11.34 -18.64 11.74
N LYS A 107 -10.80 -17.52 11.23
CA LYS A 107 -9.39 -17.40 10.87
C LYS A 107 -8.45 -17.01 12.02
N PHE A 108 -9.00 -16.77 13.23
CA PHE A 108 -8.23 -16.33 14.40
C PHE A 108 -8.33 -17.32 15.57
N ASP A 109 -7.81 -18.53 15.38
CA ASP A 109 -7.61 -19.53 16.45
C ASP A 109 -6.16 -19.50 16.97
#